data_AF-A0A1S0THF9-F1
#
_entry.id   AF-A0A1S0THF9-F1
#
_cell.length_a   1.000
_cell.length_b   1.000
_cell.length_c   1.000
_cell.angle_alpha   90.00
_cell.angle_beta   90.00
_cell.angle_gamma   90.00
#
_symmetry.space_group_name_H-M   'P 1'
#
loop_
_entity.id
_entity.type
_entity.pdbx_description
1 polymer ?
#
loop_
_entity_poly.entity_id
_entity_poly.type
_entity_poly.pdbx_seq_one_letter_code
_entity_poly.pdbx_strand_id
1 'polypeptide(L)'
;MNSSFIKLSLRFNRPEDLLEYKVYIEDSIPMDIFFLYHDQNSSWIGGLSYMTKYRFIYPLINRICATDLLGYLMYVPCNALDVIMSEYGKRWSEPLHSSKYVWNETPLNKKVVGTVPPEQRAESFIKYDR
;
A
#
# COMPACT_ATOMS: atom_id res chain seq x y z
N MET A 1 19.71 10.35 -23.52
CA MET A 1 19.81 9.64 -22.23
C MET A 1 18.39 9.29 -21.81
N ASN A 2 18.04 8.01 -21.91
CA ASN A 2 16.66 7.53 -21.70
C ASN A 2 16.53 6.94 -20.29
N SER A 3 16.87 7.72 -19.25
CA SER A 3 16.63 7.28 -17.88
C SER A 3 15.17 7.57 -17.55
N SER A 4 14.38 6.52 -17.29
CA SER A 4 13.00 6.71 -16.84
C SER A 4 13.02 7.35 -15.45
N PHE A 5 12.21 8.41 -15.26
CA PHE A 5 12.09 9.13 -13.99
C PHE A 5 11.73 8.22 -12.80
N ILE A 6 10.92 7.18 -13.07
CA ILE A 6 10.55 6.13 -12.13
C ILE A 6 11.07 4.79 -12.66
N LYS A 7 11.72 4.00 -11.79
CA LYS A 7 12.22 2.66 -12.11
C LYS A 7 11.64 1.61 -11.16
N LEU A 8 11.12 0.53 -11.72
CA LEU A 8 10.61 -0.62 -10.95
C LEU A 8 11.78 -1.42 -10.36
N SER A 9 11.72 -1.74 -9.07
CA SER A 9 12.75 -2.54 -8.40
C SER A 9 12.22 -3.87 -7.86
N LEU A 10 11.03 -3.90 -7.28
CA LEU A 10 10.41 -5.12 -6.76
C LEU A 10 8.93 -5.18 -7.12
N ARG A 11 8.43 -6.38 -7.33
CA ARG A 11 7.00 -6.70 -7.29
C ARG A 11 6.74 -7.70 -6.17
N PHE A 12 5.77 -7.36 -5.34
CA PHE A 12 5.19 -8.25 -4.34
C PHE A 12 3.79 -8.69 -4.78
N ASN A 13 3.49 -9.96 -4.45
CA ASN A 13 2.33 -10.71 -4.88
C ASN A 13 2.13 -10.74 -6.42
N ARG A 14 0.94 -11.19 -6.84
CA ARG A 14 0.56 -11.31 -8.26
C ARG A 14 -0.38 -10.17 -8.65
N PRO A 15 -0.43 -9.76 -9.93
CA PRO A 15 -1.32 -8.68 -10.39
C PRO A 15 -2.79 -8.85 -9.97
N GLU A 16 -3.28 -10.08 -10.05
CA GLU A 16 -4.64 -10.48 -9.70
C GLU A 16 -4.89 -10.64 -8.19
N ASP A 17 -3.85 -10.55 -7.36
CA ASP A 17 -3.93 -10.84 -5.93
C ASP A 17 -2.97 -9.95 -5.13
N LEU A 18 -3.47 -8.80 -4.64
CA LEU A 18 -2.78 -7.96 -3.64
C LEU A 18 -1.46 -7.36 -4.13
N LEU A 19 -1.40 -6.92 -5.39
CA LEU A 19 -0.21 -6.37 -6.02
C LEU A 19 0.36 -5.16 -5.27
N GLU A 20 1.68 -5.16 -5.12
CA GLU A 20 2.46 -4.03 -4.61
C GLU A 20 3.75 -3.91 -5.44
N TYR A 21 4.13 -2.69 -5.79
CA TYR A 21 5.40 -2.40 -6.44
C TYR A 21 6.28 -1.54 -5.55
N LYS A 22 7.58 -1.85 -5.53
CA LYS A 22 8.59 -0.91 -5.05
C LYS A 22 9.30 -0.28 -6.24
N VAL A 23 9.25 1.04 -6.32
CA VAL A 23 9.93 1.82 -7.35
C VAL A 23 10.97 2.76 -6.73
N TYR A 24 11.87 3.29 -7.57
CA TYR A 24 12.79 4.35 -7.21
C TYR A 24 12.58 5.54 -8.14
N ILE A 25 12.41 6.72 -7.55
CA ILE A 25 12.40 8.00 -8.27
C ILE A 25 13.85 8.51 -8.32
N GLU A 26 14.30 8.92 -9.51
CA GLU A 26 15.67 9.42 -9.73
C GLU A 26 16.76 8.53 -9.09
N ASP A 27 16.60 7.21 -9.23
CA ASP A 27 17.52 6.17 -8.75
C ASP A 27 17.73 6.07 -7.23
N SER A 28 17.15 6.98 -6.42
CA SER A 28 17.54 7.15 -5.02
C SER A 28 16.37 7.19 -4.04
N ILE A 29 15.19 7.69 -4.44
CA ILE A 29 14.06 7.86 -3.53
C ILE A 29 13.13 6.65 -3.66
N PRO A 30 13.04 5.77 -2.64
CA PRO A 30 12.14 4.62 -2.69
C PRO A 30 10.69 5.07 -2.52
N MET A 31 9.80 4.44 -3.27
CA MET A 31 8.35 4.62 -3.15
C MET A 31 7.65 3.29 -3.37
N ASP A 32 6.68 2.98 -2.54
CA ASP A 32 5.83 1.80 -2.68
C ASP A 32 4.49 2.22 -3.32
N ILE A 33 4.06 1.48 -4.33
CA ILE A 33 2.81 1.69 -5.07
C ILE A 33 1.90 0.51 -4.76
N PHE A 34 0.76 0.82 -4.14
CA PHE A 34 -0.28 -0.14 -3.81
C PHE A 34 -1.44 -0.05 -4.79
N PHE A 35 -2.04 -1.19 -5.09
CA PHE A 35 -3.23 -1.26 -5.93
C PHE A 35 -4.47 -1.31 -5.04
N LEU A 36 -5.42 -0.41 -5.32
CA LEU A 36 -6.68 -0.33 -4.61
C LEU A 36 -7.71 -1.25 -5.27
N TYR A 37 -8.16 -2.23 -4.52
CA TYR A 37 -9.25 -3.14 -4.90
C TYR A 37 -10.52 -2.71 -4.16
N HIS A 38 -11.68 -3.02 -4.70
CA HIS A 38 -12.96 -2.74 -4.04
C HIS A 38 -14.00 -3.82 -4.33
N ASP A 39 -14.93 -3.97 -3.41
CA ASP A 39 -16.20 -4.68 -3.61
C ASP A 39 -17.36 -3.70 -3.41
N GLN A 40 -18.57 -4.20 -3.15
CA GLN A 40 -19.76 -3.37 -2.96
C GLN A 40 -19.72 -2.53 -1.66
N ASN A 41 -18.92 -2.93 -0.67
CA ASN A 41 -19.00 -2.41 0.69
C ASN A 41 -17.68 -1.84 1.21
N SER A 42 -16.54 -2.24 0.63
CA SER A 42 -15.22 -1.95 1.15
C SER A 42 -14.18 -1.78 0.05
N SER A 43 -13.06 -1.18 0.42
CA SER A 43 -11.87 -1.11 -0.42
C SER A 43 -10.68 -1.68 0.33
N TRP A 44 -9.67 -2.20 -0.35
CA TRP A 44 -8.48 -2.71 0.32
C TRP A 44 -7.23 -2.61 -0.55
N ILE A 45 -6.08 -2.56 0.11
CA ILE A 45 -4.77 -2.76 -0.50
C ILE A 45 -4.12 -4.05 0.00
N GLY A 46 -3.12 -4.51 -0.74
CA GLY A 46 -2.30 -5.67 -0.41
C GLY A 46 -1.11 -5.36 0.47
N GLY A 47 -0.58 -6.40 1.11
CA GLY A 47 0.76 -6.40 1.69
C GLY A 47 1.31 -7.82 1.79
N LEU A 48 2.63 -7.96 1.71
CA LEU A 48 3.32 -9.25 1.82
C LEU A 48 4.49 -9.14 2.80
N SER A 49 4.46 -9.94 3.87
CA SER A 49 5.61 -10.10 4.77
C SER A 49 6.10 -11.53 4.71
N TYR A 50 7.27 -11.75 4.12
CA TYR A 50 7.81 -13.07 3.82
C TYR A 50 6.84 -13.93 3.00
N MET A 51 6.06 -14.79 3.67
CA MET A 51 5.05 -15.65 3.07
C MET A 51 3.64 -15.23 3.46
N THR A 52 3.46 -14.35 4.44
CA THR A 52 2.14 -13.98 4.96
C THR A 52 1.55 -12.82 4.16
N LYS A 53 0.32 -13.01 3.66
CA LYS A 53 -0.46 -12.02 2.92
C LYS A 53 -1.38 -11.24 3.85
N TYR A 54 -1.44 -9.94 3.64
CA TYR A 54 -2.28 -9.01 4.40
C TYR A 54 -3.22 -8.24 3.48
N ARG A 55 -4.41 -7.92 3.98
CA ARG A 55 -5.29 -6.87 3.46
C ARG A 55 -5.40 -5.77 4.50
N PHE A 56 -5.32 -4.52 4.04
CA PHE A 56 -5.70 -3.35 4.84
C PHE A 56 -7.05 -2.88 4.33
N ILE A 57 -8.10 -3.04 5.13
CA ILE A 57 -9.49 -2.86 4.69
C ILE A 57 -9.99 -1.48 5.07
N TYR A 58 -10.38 -0.70 4.08
CA TYR A 58 -10.92 0.64 4.22
C TYR A 58 -12.44 0.65 4.00
N PRO A 59 -13.16 1.66 4.54
CA PRO A 59 -14.48 2.02 4.05
C PRO A 59 -14.45 2.20 2.53
N LEU A 60 -15.57 1.96 1.85
CA LEU A 60 -15.63 2.06 0.40
C LEU A 60 -15.11 3.41 -0.11
N ILE A 61 -14.09 3.38 -0.97
CA ILE A 61 -13.52 4.54 -1.66
C ILE A 61 -14.05 4.51 -3.10
N ASN A 62 -15.19 5.16 -3.34
CA ASN A 62 -15.85 5.22 -4.66
C ASN A 62 -15.81 6.62 -5.28
N ARG A 63 -15.26 7.61 -4.57
CA ARG A 63 -15.14 9.00 -5.03
C ARG A 63 -13.76 9.55 -4.73
N ILE A 64 -13.22 10.25 -5.72
CA ILE A 64 -11.93 10.93 -5.65
C ILE A 64 -12.20 12.43 -5.56
N CYS A 65 -11.52 13.07 -4.62
CA CYS A 65 -11.47 14.51 -4.41
C CYS A 65 -10.03 14.99 -4.67
N ALA A 66 -9.84 16.30 -4.75
CA ALA A 66 -8.52 16.90 -4.89
C ALA A 66 -8.12 17.61 -3.59
N THR A 67 -6.82 17.58 -3.27
CA THR A 67 -6.23 18.32 -2.16
C THR A 67 -4.88 18.91 -2.58
N ASP A 68 -4.40 19.88 -1.82
CA ASP A 68 -3.01 20.32 -1.90
C ASP A 68 -2.13 19.39 -1.05
N LEU A 69 -1.00 18.97 -1.59
CA LEU A 69 0.10 18.35 -0.87
C LEU A 69 1.40 19.03 -1.28
N LEU A 70 1.93 19.88 -0.41
CA LEU A 70 3.17 20.65 -0.64
C LEU A 70 3.12 21.51 -1.92
N GLY A 71 1.97 22.12 -2.23
CA GLY A 71 1.80 22.95 -3.43
C GLY A 71 1.43 22.17 -4.69
N TYR A 72 1.28 20.85 -4.61
CA TYR A 72 0.86 20.00 -5.71
C TYR A 72 -0.57 19.53 -5.52
N LEU A 73 -1.36 19.57 -6.60
CA LEU A 73 -2.71 19.02 -6.60
C LEU A 73 -2.64 17.49 -6.62
N MET A 74 -3.10 16.86 -5.55
CA MET A 74 -3.15 15.40 -5.40
C MET A 74 -4.58 14.90 -5.33
N TYR A 75 -4.80 13.70 -5.88
CA TYR A 75 -6.06 12.99 -5.78
C TYR A 75 -6.12 12.16 -4.51
N VAL A 76 -7.20 12.31 -3.75
CA VAL A 76 -7.41 11.64 -2.46
C VAL A 76 -8.84 11.10 -2.36
N PRO A 77 -9.11 10.11 -1.48
CA PRO A 77 -10.47 9.71 -1.16
C PRO A 77 -11.30 10.90 -0.65
N CYS A 78 -12.52 11.07 -1.13
CA CYS A 78 -13.40 12.11 -0.59
C CYS A 78 -13.76 11.87 0.89
N ASN A 79 -13.74 10.62 1.35
CA ASN A 79 -13.91 10.20 2.74
C ASN A 79 -12.57 9.98 3.46
N ALA A 80 -11.57 10.85 3.20
CA ALA A 80 -10.21 10.70 3.71
C ALA A 80 -10.13 10.48 5.24
N LEU A 81 -10.96 11.17 6.02
CA LEU A 81 -10.97 11.02 7.48
C LEU A 81 -11.40 9.61 7.91
N ASP A 82 -12.41 9.02 7.25
CA ASP A 82 -12.86 7.65 7.56
C ASP A 82 -11.78 6.62 7.19
N VAL A 83 -11.08 6.84 6.08
CA VAL A 83 -9.94 6.02 5.64
C VAL A 83 -8.83 6.07 6.71
N ILE A 84 -8.41 7.27 7.12
CA ILE A 84 -7.39 7.47 8.16
C ILE A 84 -7.82 6.82 9.49
N MET A 85 -9.06 7.07 9.92
CA MET A 85 -9.57 6.54 11.19
C MET A 85 -9.74 5.03 11.19
N SER A 86 -9.95 4.39 10.03
CA SER A 86 -10.01 2.93 9.94
C SER A 86 -8.65 2.28 10.25
N GLU A 87 -7.56 2.95 9.89
CA GLU A 87 -6.19 2.46 10.07
C GLU A 87 -5.62 2.81 11.45
N TYR A 88 -5.74 4.08 11.85
CA TYR A 88 -5.11 4.62 13.06
C TYR A 88 -6.07 4.77 14.25
N GLY A 89 -7.37 4.64 14.02
CA GLY A 89 -8.40 4.79 15.05
C GLY A 89 -8.79 6.24 15.35
N LYS A 90 -9.60 6.43 16.41
CA LYS A 90 -10.13 7.76 16.79
C LYS A 90 -9.06 8.77 17.20
N ARG A 91 -7.89 8.30 17.63
CA ARG A 91 -6.75 9.12 18.06
C ARG A 91 -5.68 9.24 16.96
N TRP A 92 -6.07 9.15 15.69
CA TRP A 92 -5.16 9.19 14.55
C TRP A 92 -4.24 10.43 14.50
N SER A 93 -4.68 11.54 15.08
CA SER A 93 -3.92 12.79 15.14
C SER A 93 -2.88 12.82 16.26
N GLU A 94 -2.90 11.84 17.18
CA GLU A 94 -1.86 11.70 18.20
C GLU A 94 -0.62 11.05 17.56
N PRO A 95 0.55 11.72 17.57
CA PRO A 95 1.73 11.18 16.92
C PRO A 95 2.23 9.92 17.64
N LEU A 96 2.39 8.83 16.89
CA LEU A 96 3.10 7.65 17.35
C LEU A 96 4.57 7.74 16.92
N HIS A 97 5.49 7.57 17.86
CA HIS A 97 6.91 7.52 17.54
C HIS A 97 7.18 6.38 16.54
N SER A 98 7.92 6.65 15.47
CA SER A 98 8.13 5.71 14.35
C SER A 98 8.72 4.37 14.78
N SER A 99 9.59 4.35 15.79
CA SER A 99 10.14 3.10 16.35
C SER A 99 9.10 2.17 17.00
N LYS A 100 7.89 2.67 17.28
CA LYS A 100 6.77 1.91 17.84
C LYS A 100 5.76 1.48 16.78
N TYR A 101 5.92 1.96 15.54
CA TYR A 101 5.02 1.61 14.45
C TYR A 101 5.55 0.40 13.69
N VAL A 102 4.78 -0.68 13.69
CA VAL A 102 5.08 -1.90 12.94
C VAL A 102 3.96 -2.09 11.92
N TRP A 103 4.28 -1.90 10.64
CA TRP A 103 3.30 -1.77 9.55
C TRP A 103 2.32 -2.96 9.42
N ASN A 104 2.74 -4.17 9.79
CA ASN A 104 1.90 -5.39 9.75
C ASN A 104 1.35 -5.79 11.13
N GLU A 105 1.48 -4.94 12.14
CA GLU A 105 0.99 -5.20 13.50
C GLU A 105 0.10 -4.07 13.99
N THR A 106 0.56 -2.83 13.90
CA THR A 106 -0.08 -1.62 14.46
C THR A 106 -1.39 -1.22 13.77
N PRO A 107 -1.53 -1.26 12.42
CA PRO A 107 -2.78 -0.87 11.76
C PRO A 107 -4.01 -1.65 12.23
N LEU A 108 -5.08 -0.94 12.59
CA LEU A 108 -6.32 -1.52 13.12
C LEU A 108 -7.16 -2.21 12.05
N ASN A 109 -7.01 -1.79 10.79
CA ASN A 109 -7.74 -2.33 9.64
C ASN A 109 -7.06 -3.52 8.95
N LYS A 110 -5.94 -4.01 9.49
CA LYS A 110 -5.20 -5.13 8.93
C LYS A 110 -5.91 -6.46 9.16
N LYS A 111 -5.95 -7.30 8.12
CA LYS A 111 -6.35 -8.71 8.17
C LYS A 111 -5.28 -9.59 7.54
N VAL A 112 -4.96 -10.71 8.19
CA VAL A 112 -4.20 -11.80 7.56
C VAL A 112 -5.17 -12.56 6.67
N VAL A 113 -4.84 -12.72 5.39
CA VAL A 113 -5.75 -13.31 4.39
C VAL A 113 -5.20 -14.56 3.71
N GLY A 114 -3.97 -14.95 4.04
CA GLY A 114 -3.41 -16.20 3.56
C GLY A 114 -1.90 -16.24 3.66
N THR A 115 -1.34 -17.31 3.10
CA THR A 115 0.09 -17.54 3.00
C THR A 115 0.41 -17.91 1.56
N VAL A 116 1.48 -17.34 1.01
CA VAL A 116 2.06 -17.74 -0.28
C VAL A 116 2.56 -19.18 -0.14
N PRO A 117 2.11 -20.12 -0.98
CA PRO A 117 2.68 -21.46 -1.00
C PRO A 117 4.17 -21.43 -1.39
N PRO A 118 5.04 -22.26 -0.81
CA PRO A 118 6.49 -22.26 -1.10
C PRO A 118 6.84 -22.30 -2.59
N GLU A 119 6.09 -23.10 -3.36
CA GLU A 119 6.26 -23.26 -4.81
C GLU A 119 5.91 -21.99 -5.61
N GLN A 120 5.07 -21.11 -5.05
CA GLN A 120 4.64 -19.86 -5.70
C GLN A 120 5.48 -18.64 -5.26
N ARG A 121 6.49 -18.84 -4.41
CA ARG A 121 7.29 -17.76 -3.83
C ARG A 121 8.04 -16.95 -4.88
N ALA A 122 8.65 -17.62 -5.85
CA ALA A 122 9.42 -16.98 -6.91
C ALA A 122 8.54 -16.08 -7.81
N GLU A 123 7.28 -16.45 -7.97
CA GLU A 123 6.31 -15.66 -8.74
C GLU A 123 5.69 -14.53 -7.91
N SER A 124 5.60 -14.70 -6.60
CA SER A 124 5.03 -13.70 -5.68
C SER A 124 6.04 -12.64 -5.25
N PHE A 125 7.33 -12.85 -5.50
CA PHE A 125 8.39 -11.88 -5.22
C PHE A 125 9.35 -11.83 -6.40
N ILE A 126 9.22 -10.78 -7.22
CA ILE A 126 10.08 -10.58 -8.40
C ILE A 126 10.97 -9.37 -8.15
N LYS A 127 12.28 -9.56 -8.38
CA LYS A 127 13.27 -8.49 -8.40
C LYS A 127 13.58 -8.12 -9.85
N TYR A 128 13.55 -6.82 -10.14
CA TYR A 128 13.90 -6.28 -11.44
C TYR A 128 15.32 -5.69 -11.39
N ASP A 129 16.04 -5.82 -12.50
CA ASP A 129 17.33 -5.15 -12.69
C ASP A 129 17.11 -3.64 -12.90
N ARG A 130 18.00 -2.83 -12.35
CA ARG A 130 17.95 -1.37 -12.39
C ARG A 130 18.84 -0.79 -13.46
#